data_AF-A0A7J2NLD6-F1
#
_entry.id   AF-A0A7J2NLD6-F1
#
_cell.length_a   1.000
_cell.length_b   1.000
_cell.length_c   1.000
_cell.angle_alpha   90.00
_cell.angle_beta   90.00
_cell.angle_gamma   90.00
#
_symmetry.space_group_name_H-M   'P 1'
#
loop_
_entity.id
_entity.type
_entity.pdbx_description
1 polymer ?
#
loop_
_entity_poly.entity_id
_entity_poly.type
_entity_poly.pdbx_seq_one_letter_code
_entity_poly.pdbx_strand_id
1 'polypeptide(L)'
;MKKDMKFKFEDDEINGGPITCLGLEFENDEARHAHFIEELRKKLQDPEFRKIEGFPIGSLDAILNLSDPPYYTACPNPWIADFIAEWEAQKPEQPEGYHYHREPFATDVSEGKNDPIYNAHSYHTKVPHKAIMRYILHYTEPGDIVFDGFCGTGMTGVAAQMCGDRKTVESLGYRVESDGTILQEEI
;
A
#
# COMPACT_ATOMS: atom_id res chain seq x y z
N MET A 1 4.30 31.63 -14.01
CA MET A 1 5.34 30.84 -13.33
C MET A 1 4.74 29.47 -13.07
N LYS A 2 5.13 28.42 -13.82
CA LYS A 2 4.69 27.06 -13.52
C LYS A 2 5.38 26.67 -12.21
N LYS A 3 4.60 26.48 -11.15
CA LYS A 3 5.10 25.94 -9.89
C LYS A 3 5.22 24.44 -10.13
N ASP A 4 6.43 23.94 -10.34
CA ASP A 4 6.69 22.50 -10.32
C ASP A 4 6.32 22.01 -8.92
N MET A 5 5.14 21.41 -8.80
CA MET A 5 4.65 20.83 -7.55
C MET A 5 5.34 19.49 -7.40
N LYS A 6 6.61 19.53 -6.99
CA LYS A 6 7.29 18.35 -6.43
C LYS A 6 6.67 18.12 -5.06
N PHE A 7 5.87 17.07 -4.94
CA PHE A 7 5.52 16.52 -3.64
C PHE A 7 6.84 16.02 -3.03
N LYS A 8 7.39 16.80 -2.11
CA LYS A 8 8.38 16.30 -1.16
C LYS A 8 7.58 15.76 0.01
N PHE A 9 7.47 14.44 0.10
CA PHE A 9 7.16 13.81 1.38
C PHE A 9 8.30 14.20 2.33
N GLU A 10 7.99 14.65 3.54
CA GLU A 10 9.02 14.94 4.54
C GLU A 10 9.86 13.68 4.71
N ASP A 11 11.18 13.85 4.55
CA ASP A 11 12.18 12.80 4.58
C ASP A 11 12.17 12.08 5.95
N ASP A 12 11.36 11.05 6.10
CA ASP A 12 11.76 9.90 6.92
C ASP A 12 12.96 9.31 6.18
N GLU A 13 14.17 9.68 6.62
CA GLU A 13 15.48 9.25 6.09
C GLU A 13 15.35 8.36 4.86
N ILE A 14 15.31 8.95 3.66
CA ILE A 14 15.59 8.18 2.44
C ILE A 14 16.99 7.66 2.68
N ASN A 15 17.08 6.41 3.13
CA ASN A 15 18.32 5.73 3.33
C ASN A 15 19.02 5.79 1.97
N GLY A 16 20.02 6.67 1.83
CA GLY A 16 20.90 6.72 0.65
C GLY A 16 21.79 5.48 0.55
N GLY A 17 21.36 4.38 1.16
CA GLY A 17 21.96 3.08 1.10
C GLY A 17 21.31 2.22 0.02
N PRO A 18 21.90 1.04 -0.23
CA PRO A 18 21.43 0.16 -1.27
C PRO A 18 20.01 -0.32 -1.01
N ILE A 19 19.22 -0.41 -2.06
CA ILE A 19 17.84 -0.90 -2.01
C ILE A 19 17.62 -2.00 -3.05
N THR A 20 16.71 -2.92 -2.74
CA THR A 20 16.25 -3.95 -3.67
C THR A 20 14.80 -3.66 -4.03
N CYS A 21 14.48 -3.69 -5.32
CA CYS A 21 13.12 -3.46 -5.84
C CYS A 21 12.84 -4.43 -6.99
N LEU A 22 11.81 -5.27 -6.86
CA LEU A 22 11.44 -6.29 -7.84
C LEU A 22 12.64 -7.20 -8.22
N GLY A 23 13.44 -7.59 -7.22
CA GLY A 23 14.64 -8.42 -7.40
C GLY A 23 15.86 -7.73 -8.02
N LEU A 24 15.81 -6.42 -8.28
CA LEU A 24 16.92 -5.63 -8.78
C LEU A 24 17.56 -4.81 -7.64
N GLU A 25 18.89 -4.79 -7.59
CA GLU A 25 19.65 -4.01 -6.61
C GLU A 25 20.04 -2.64 -7.18
N PHE A 26 19.88 -1.59 -6.37
CA PHE A 26 20.22 -0.21 -6.70
C PHE A 26 21.06 0.41 -5.60
N GLU A 27 21.89 1.40 -5.95
CA GLU A 27 22.72 2.12 -4.98
C GLU A 27 21.90 2.94 -3.97
N ASN A 28 20.75 3.45 -4.40
CA ASN A 28 19.81 4.29 -3.64
C ASN A 28 18.46 4.41 -4.37
N ASP A 29 17.51 5.10 -3.73
CA ASP A 29 16.18 5.33 -4.30
C ASP A 29 16.20 6.17 -5.58
N GLU A 30 17.11 7.14 -5.69
CA GLU A 30 17.23 7.94 -6.91
C GLU A 30 17.64 7.09 -8.13
N ALA A 31 18.56 6.15 -7.94
CA ALA A 31 18.99 5.22 -8.98
C ALA A 31 17.87 4.25 -9.39
N ARG A 32 17.12 3.72 -8.41
CA ARG A 32 15.90 2.92 -8.66
C ARG A 32 14.89 3.74 -9.46
N HIS A 33 14.53 4.93 -8.99
CA HIS A 33 13.53 5.77 -9.63
C HIS A 33 13.95 6.13 -11.08
N ALA A 34 15.21 6.51 -11.30
CA ALA A 34 15.72 6.79 -12.64
C ALA A 34 15.62 5.58 -13.59
N HIS A 35 15.92 4.37 -13.09
CA HIS A 35 15.77 3.13 -13.84
C HIS A 35 14.31 2.90 -14.26
N PHE A 36 13.38 2.91 -13.30
CA PHE A 36 11.98 2.61 -13.58
C PHE A 36 11.25 3.69 -14.38
N ILE A 37 11.67 4.96 -14.28
CA ILE A 37 11.18 6.03 -15.16
C ILE A 37 11.57 5.76 -16.62
N GLU A 38 12.79 5.29 -16.87
CA GLU A 38 13.22 4.97 -18.24
C GLU A 38 12.53 3.71 -18.77
N GLU A 39 12.33 2.70 -17.93
CA GLU A 39 11.51 1.54 -18.30
C GLU A 39 10.05 1.92 -18.59
N LEU A 40 9.46 2.82 -17.79
CA LEU A 40 8.12 3.36 -18.06
C LEU A 40 8.10 4.09 -19.40
N ARG A 41 9.11 4.92 -19.69
CA ARG A 41 9.22 5.64 -20.97
C ARG A 41 9.21 4.68 -22.15
N LYS A 42 9.95 3.58 -22.09
CA LYS A 42 9.97 2.54 -23.14
C LYS A 42 8.60 1.89 -23.31
N LYS A 43 7.96 1.48 -22.21
CA LYS A 43 6.60 0.90 -22.25
C LYS A 43 5.57 1.87 -22.84
N LEU A 44 5.67 3.16 -22.51
CA LEU A 44 4.79 4.19 -23.06
C LEU A 44 4.99 4.46 -24.56
N GLN A 45 6.07 4.00 -25.17
CA GLN A 45 6.27 4.08 -26.63
C GLN A 45 5.54 2.95 -27.38
N ASP A 46 5.18 1.86 -26.70
CA ASP A 46 4.43 0.76 -27.28
C ASP A 46 2.95 1.17 -27.51
N PRO A 47 2.47 1.20 -28.78
CA PRO A 47 1.08 1.52 -29.07
C PRO A 47 0.09 0.52 -28.48
N GLU A 48 0.44 -0.75 -28.31
CA GLU A 48 -0.46 -1.75 -27.73
C GLU A 48 -0.68 -1.49 -26.24
N PHE A 49 0.37 -1.06 -25.51
CA PHE A 49 0.25 -0.68 -24.10
C PHE A 49 -0.74 0.47 -23.90
N ARG A 50 -0.82 1.40 -24.86
CA ARG A 50 -1.78 2.53 -24.81
C ARG A 50 -3.22 2.15 -25.14
N LYS A 51 -3.49 0.94 -25.63
CA LYS A 51 -4.84 0.45 -25.93
C LYS A 51 -5.58 -0.14 -24.73
N ILE A 52 -4.90 -0.28 -23.59
CA ILE A 52 -5.51 -0.77 -22.35
C ILE A 52 -6.67 0.17 -21.97
N GLU A 53 -7.81 -0.40 -21.57
CA GLU A 53 -8.95 0.39 -21.13
C GLU A 53 -8.59 1.26 -19.90
N GLY A 54 -9.06 2.51 -19.89
CA GLY A 54 -8.74 3.46 -18.82
C GLY A 54 -7.36 4.13 -18.96
N PHE A 55 -6.66 3.95 -20.10
CA PHE A 55 -5.42 4.68 -20.35
C PHE A 55 -5.67 6.21 -20.35
N PRO A 56 -4.82 7.01 -19.67
CA PRO A 56 -5.03 8.45 -19.58
C PRO A 56 -4.90 9.15 -20.94
N ILE A 57 -5.72 10.19 -21.14
CA ILE A 57 -5.56 11.14 -22.26
C ILE A 57 -4.52 12.19 -21.82
N GLY A 58 -3.24 11.88 -22.04
CA GLY A 58 -2.13 12.73 -21.63
C GLY A 58 -0.90 12.59 -22.51
N SER A 59 -0.01 13.58 -22.47
CA SER A 59 1.29 13.45 -23.12
C SER A 59 2.18 12.47 -22.34
N LEU A 60 3.14 11.87 -23.03
CA LEU A 60 4.13 11.00 -22.40
C LEU A 60 4.84 11.70 -21.23
N ASP A 61 5.25 12.95 -21.41
CA ASP A 61 5.92 13.72 -20.35
C ASP A 61 5.00 13.99 -19.15
N ALA A 62 3.69 14.19 -19.37
CA ALA A 62 2.75 14.38 -18.28
C ALA A 62 2.55 13.09 -17.46
N ILE A 63 2.47 11.94 -18.14
CA ILE A 63 2.37 10.63 -17.47
C ILE A 63 3.64 10.38 -16.64
N LEU A 64 4.83 10.58 -17.21
CA LEU A 64 6.09 10.39 -16.50
C LEU A 64 6.25 11.33 -15.30
N ASN A 65 5.91 12.62 -15.46
CA ASN A 65 6.04 13.61 -14.38
C ASN A 65 5.11 13.36 -13.20
N LEU A 66 3.98 12.67 -13.42
CA LEU A 66 3.03 12.32 -12.37
C LEU A 66 3.28 10.91 -11.81
N SER A 67 4.16 10.11 -12.41
CA SER A 67 4.42 8.73 -11.95
C SER A 67 5.61 8.67 -10.99
N ASP A 68 5.58 7.70 -10.09
CA ASP A 68 6.71 7.24 -9.28
C ASP A 68 6.83 5.71 -9.45
N PRO A 69 7.29 5.26 -10.62
CA PRO A 69 7.36 3.84 -10.92
C PRO A 69 8.47 3.16 -10.10
N PRO A 70 8.30 1.88 -9.74
CA PRO A 70 7.19 1.02 -10.15
C PRO A 70 5.94 1.21 -9.27
N TYR A 71 6.04 1.86 -8.12
CA TYR A 71 4.98 1.89 -7.10
C TYR A 71 3.70 2.62 -7.52
N TYR A 72 3.84 3.75 -8.23
CA TYR A 72 2.72 4.55 -8.70
C TYR A 72 2.91 4.95 -10.16
N THR A 73 1.88 4.77 -10.98
CA THR A 73 1.88 5.25 -12.35
C THR A 73 0.59 6.00 -12.64
N ALA A 74 0.69 7.10 -13.39
CA ALA A 74 -0.47 7.85 -13.86
C ALA A 74 -1.23 7.16 -15.01
N CYS A 75 -0.80 5.96 -15.40
CA CYS A 75 -1.43 5.04 -16.35
C CYS A 75 -1.62 3.65 -15.69
N PRO A 76 -2.25 2.66 -16.35
CA PRO A 76 -2.26 1.29 -15.87
C PRO A 76 -0.83 0.84 -15.49
N ASN A 77 -0.65 0.34 -14.27
CA ASN A 77 0.68 0.03 -13.73
C ASN A 77 1.24 -1.24 -14.39
N PRO A 78 2.34 -1.16 -15.16
CA PRO A 78 2.85 -2.31 -15.89
C PRO A 78 3.58 -3.32 -14.99
N TRP A 79 3.85 -2.99 -13.73
CA TRP A 79 4.52 -3.86 -12.77
C TRP A 79 3.57 -4.49 -11.75
N ILE A 80 2.26 -4.28 -11.87
CA ILE A 80 1.29 -4.79 -10.89
C ILE A 80 1.40 -6.31 -10.69
N ALA A 81 1.66 -7.05 -11.78
CA ALA A 81 1.86 -8.50 -11.72
C ALA A 81 3.18 -8.88 -11.00
N ASP A 82 4.24 -8.09 -11.20
CA ASP A 82 5.53 -8.31 -10.56
C ASP A 82 5.42 -8.06 -9.05
N PHE A 83 4.72 -7.00 -8.63
CA PHE A 83 4.41 -6.75 -7.22
C PHE A 83 3.63 -7.90 -6.59
N ILE A 84 2.59 -8.39 -7.25
CA ILE A 84 1.80 -9.52 -6.73
C ILE A 84 2.71 -10.74 -6.59
N ALA A 85 3.51 -11.07 -7.61
CA ALA A 85 4.39 -12.23 -7.56
C ALA A 85 5.45 -12.13 -6.44
N GLU A 86 6.07 -10.96 -6.27
CA GLU A 86 7.07 -10.74 -5.22
C GLU A 86 6.46 -10.86 -3.82
N TRP A 87 5.29 -10.27 -3.57
CA TRP A 87 4.65 -10.35 -2.26
C TRP A 87 4.10 -11.74 -1.96
N GLU A 88 3.50 -12.42 -2.95
CA GLU A 88 3.06 -13.81 -2.77
C GLU A 88 4.23 -14.74 -2.44
N ALA A 89 5.42 -14.49 -3.02
CA ALA A 89 6.63 -15.27 -2.70
C ALA A 89 7.18 -15.01 -1.29
N GLN A 90 6.83 -13.88 -0.67
CA GLN A 90 7.23 -13.53 0.71
C GLN A 90 6.26 -14.06 1.76
N LYS A 91 5.09 -14.57 1.36
CA LYS A 91 4.12 -15.12 2.31
C LYS A 91 4.71 -16.34 3.03
N PRO A 92 4.39 -16.53 4.33
CA PRO A 92 4.76 -17.74 5.04
C PRO A 92 4.25 -18.99 4.31
N GLU A 93 5.05 -20.07 4.32
CA GLU A 93 4.60 -21.36 3.81
C GLU A 93 3.34 -21.80 4.54
N GLN A 94 2.29 -22.07 3.77
CA GLN A 94 1.04 -22.59 4.30
C GLN A 94 1.12 -24.12 4.42
N PRO A 95 0.50 -24.72 5.46
CA PRO A 95 0.49 -26.17 5.60
C PRO A 95 -0.22 -26.85 4.42
N GLU A 96 0.14 -28.11 4.16
CA GLU A 96 -0.49 -28.89 3.09
C GLU A 96 -2.01 -28.96 3.30
N GLY A 97 -2.78 -28.64 2.27
CA GLY A 97 -4.24 -28.58 2.34
C GLY A 97 -4.80 -27.33 3.02
N TYR A 98 -3.99 -26.28 3.23
CA TYR A 98 -4.49 -25.00 3.71
C TYR A 98 -5.56 -24.42 2.77
N HIS A 99 -6.68 -24.05 3.37
CA HIS A 99 -7.76 -23.32 2.72
C HIS A 99 -8.12 -22.13 3.60
N TYR A 100 -8.07 -20.93 3.03
CA TYR A 100 -8.48 -19.73 3.74
C TYR A 100 -9.94 -19.83 4.18
N HIS A 101 -10.18 -19.60 5.47
CA HIS A 101 -11.51 -19.57 6.06
C HIS A 101 -11.54 -18.60 7.25
N ARG A 102 -12.52 -17.69 7.23
CA ARG A 102 -12.84 -16.76 8.32
C ARG A 102 -14.35 -16.64 8.44
N GLU A 103 -14.84 -16.63 9.67
CA GLU A 103 -16.25 -16.36 9.93
C GLU A 103 -16.60 -14.91 9.55
N PRO A 104 -17.88 -14.58 9.32
CA PRO A 104 -18.28 -13.19 9.17
C PRO A 104 -17.94 -12.36 10.41
N PHE A 105 -17.41 -11.16 10.22
CA PHE A 105 -17.14 -10.21 11.29
C PHE A 105 -18.47 -9.70 11.86
N ALA A 106 -18.91 -10.28 12.97
CA ALA A 106 -20.24 -10.06 13.55
C ALA A 106 -20.25 -9.03 14.70
N THR A 107 -19.14 -8.36 14.95
CA THR A 107 -19.00 -7.39 16.06
C THR A 107 -19.26 -5.97 15.58
N ASP A 108 -19.96 -5.19 16.40
CA ASP A 108 -20.11 -3.76 16.17
C ASP A 108 -18.76 -3.04 16.29
N VAL A 109 -18.42 -2.24 15.28
CA VAL A 109 -17.21 -1.40 15.30
C VAL A 109 -17.62 0.04 15.56
N SER A 110 -17.22 0.57 16.72
CA SER A 110 -17.42 1.98 17.08
C SER A 110 -16.09 2.64 17.38
N GLU A 111 -15.72 3.63 16.59
CA GLU A 111 -14.46 4.36 16.75
C GLU A 111 -14.71 5.87 16.69
N GLY A 112 -14.05 6.60 17.59
CA GLY A 112 -14.14 8.05 17.65
C GLY A 112 -13.41 8.74 16.50
N LYS A 113 -13.81 9.97 16.18
CA LYS A 113 -13.19 10.83 15.15
C LYS A 113 -12.18 11.84 15.73
N ASN A 114 -11.61 11.52 16.89
CA ASN A 114 -10.73 12.44 17.63
C ASN A 114 -9.24 12.10 17.49
N ASP A 115 -8.92 11.00 16.82
CA ASP A 115 -7.54 10.55 16.63
C ASP A 115 -6.72 11.58 15.82
N PRO A 116 -5.48 11.91 16.21
CA PRO A 116 -4.63 12.85 15.47
C PRO A 116 -4.48 12.50 13.99
N ILE A 117 -4.35 11.22 13.65
CA ILE A 117 -4.24 10.74 12.27
C ILE A 117 -5.55 11.00 11.50
N TYR A 118 -6.69 10.76 12.14
CA TYR A 118 -7.99 11.06 11.54
C TYR A 118 -8.12 12.56 11.21
N ASN A 119 -7.68 13.40 12.15
CA ASN A 119 -7.78 14.86 12.09
C ASN A 119 -6.72 15.54 11.21
N ALA A 120 -5.71 14.81 10.72
CA ALA A 120 -4.64 15.37 9.90
C ALA A 120 -5.15 16.10 8.63
N HIS A 121 -6.30 15.70 8.09
CA HIS A 121 -6.98 16.41 7.01
C HIS A 121 -8.48 16.12 6.99
N SER A 122 -9.29 17.02 6.46
CA SER A 122 -10.74 16.83 6.38
C SER A 122 -11.13 16.04 5.13
N TYR A 123 -12.11 15.14 5.27
CA TYR A 123 -12.82 14.53 4.15
C TYR A 123 -14.16 13.98 4.66
N HIS A 124 -15.25 14.33 3.98
CA HIS A 124 -16.60 14.17 4.51
C HIS A 124 -16.99 12.72 4.85
N THR A 125 -16.51 11.75 4.05
CA THR A 125 -16.76 10.31 4.25
C THR A 125 -15.55 9.58 4.84
N LYS A 126 -14.60 10.28 5.47
CA LYS A 126 -13.42 9.65 6.09
C LYS A 126 -13.84 8.68 7.19
N VAL A 127 -13.34 7.45 7.10
CA VAL A 127 -13.47 6.40 8.11
C VAL A 127 -12.21 6.37 9.01
N PRO A 128 -12.33 6.27 10.35
CA PRO A 128 -11.18 6.08 11.23
C PRO A 128 -10.37 4.83 10.89
N HIS A 129 -9.03 4.93 10.86
CA HIS A 129 -8.16 3.80 10.53
C HIS A 129 -8.35 2.64 11.51
N LYS A 130 -8.55 2.94 12.80
CA LYS A 130 -8.84 1.95 13.86
C LYS A 130 -10.06 1.09 13.56
N ALA A 131 -11.07 1.64 12.88
CA ALA A 131 -12.24 0.86 12.48
C ALA A 131 -11.89 -0.12 11.36
N ILE A 132 -11.07 0.32 10.40
CA ILE A 132 -10.60 -0.49 9.27
C ILE A 132 -9.64 -1.59 9.73
N MET A 133 -8.76 -1.28 10.70
CA MET A 133 -7.80 -2.23 11.28
C MET A 133 -8.49 -3.51 11.77
N ARG A 134 -9.66 -3.43 12.40
CA ARG A 134 -10.40 -4.61 12.88
C ARG A 134 -10.77 -5.57 11.76
N TYR A 135 -11.10 -5.05 10.58
CA TYR A 135 -11.40 -5.87 9.40
C TYR A 135 -10.13 -6.47 8.79
N ILE A 136 -9.04 -5.71 8.71
CA ILE A 136 -7.74 -6.21 8.22
C ILE A 136 -7.25 -7.34 9.13
N LEU A 137 -7.20 -7.11 10.44
CA LEU A 137 -6.77 -8.12 11.43
C LEU A 137 -7.63 -9.39 11.42
N HIS A 138 -8.88 -9.30 10.98
CA HIS A 138 -9.77 -10.44 10.93
C HIS A 138 -9.70 -11.21 9.61
N TYR A 139 -9.70 -10.52 8.47
CA TYR A 139 -9.84 -11.12 7.13
C TYR A 139 -8.52 -11.35 6.39
N THR A 140 -7.39 -10.99 6.99
CA THR A 140 -6.07 -11.14 6.35
C THR A 140 -5.07 -11.77 7.29
N GLU A 141 -4.02 -12.34 6.72
CA GLU A 141 -2.83 -12.77 7.42
C GLU A 141 -1.66 -11.81 7.11
N PRO A 142 -0.63 -11.73 7.98
CA PRO A 142 0.59 -11.00 7.66
C PRO A 142 1.18 -11.44 6.31
N GLY A 143 1.43 -10.46 5.43
CA GLY A 143 1.92 -10.69 4.06
C GLY A 143 0.83 -10.73 2.99
N ASP A 144 -0.45 -10.72 3.35
CA ASP A 144 -1.54 -10.59 2.38
C ASP A 144 -1.61 -9.21 1.71
N ILE A 145 -2.15 -9.19 0.50
CA ILE A 145 -2.31 -7.99 -0.32
C ILE A 145 -3.73 -7.44 -0.13
N VAL A 146 -3.84 -6.18 0.29
CA VAL A 146 -5.12 -5.46 0.42
C VAL A 146 -5.32 -4.52 -0.77
N PHE A 147 -6.42 -4.69 -1.49
CA PHE A 147 -6.83 -3.80 -2.58
C PHE A 147 -8.01 -2.92 -2.16
N ASP A 148 -7.82 -1.60 -2.25
CA ASP A 148 -8.87 -0.61 -2.02
C ASP A 148 -9.00 0.32 -3.25
N GLY A 149 -9.91 -0.03 -4.16
CA GLY A 149 -10.20 0.76 -5.35
C GLY A 149 -10.95 2.08 -5.10
N PHE A 150 -11.41 2.32 -3.86
CA PHE A 150 -12.14 3.52 -3.47
C PHE A 150 -11.50 4.20 -2.26
N CYS A 151 -10.16 4.23 -2.24
CA CYS A 151 -9.36 4.56 -1.07
C CYS A 151 -9.59 5.97 -0.49
N GLY A 152 -10.10 6.92 -1.29
CA GLY A 152 -10.45 8.26 -0.87
C GLY A 152 -9.29 8.97 -0.16
N THR A 153 -9.33 8.99 1.16
CA THR A 153 -8.27 9.58 2.00
C THR A 153 -7.07 8.66 2.26
N GLY A 154 -7.09 7.43 1.75
CA GLY A 154 -6.04 6.44 1.97
C GLY A 154 -6.03 5.80 3.37
N MET A 155 -7.13 5.88 4.12
CA MET A 155 -7.16 5.38 5.51
C MET A 155 -7.00 3.87 5.61
N THR A 156 -7.30 3.12 4.55
CA THR A 156 -7.00 1.68 4.46
C THR A 156 -5.50 1.42 4.43
N GLY A 157 -4.72 2.22 3.69
CA GLY A 157 -3.26 2.11 3.69
C GLY A 157 -2.66 2.44 5.07
N VAL A 158 -3.18 3.50 5.71
CA VAL A 158 -2.80 3.84 7.09
C VAL A 158 -3.15 2.70 8.05
N ALA A 159 -4.36 2.14 7.95
CA ALA A 159 -4.79 1.02 8.79
C ALA A 159 -3.88 -0.20 8.61
N ALA A 160 -3.54 -0.56 7.36
CA ALA A 160 -2.64 -1.67 7.05
C ALA A 160 -1.26 -1.47 7.70
N GLN A 161 -0.69 -0.26 7.62
CA GLN A 161 0.58 0.04 8.29
C GLN A 161 0.45 -0.03 9.82
N MET A 162 -0.63 0.49 10.39
CA MET A 162 -0.88 0.46 11.83
C MET A 162 -1.15 -0.96 12.36
N CYS A 163 -1.62 -1.90 11.54
CA CYS A 163 -1.73 -3.32 11.92
C CYS A 163 -0.36 -3.96 12.22
N GLY A 164 0.74 -3.39 11.70
CA GLY A 164 2.10 -3.78 12.05
C GLY A 164 2.65 -3.13 13.33
N ASP A 165 1.96 -2.14 13.90
CA ASP A 165 2.38 -1.47 15.14
C ASP A 165 1.75 -2.15 16.36
N ARG A 166 2.59 -2.85 17.14
CA ARG A 166 2.18 -3.60 18.32
C ARG A 166 1.34 -2.76 19.30
N LYS A 167 1.80 -1.54 19.62
CA LYS A 167 1.13 -0.69 20.62
C LYS A 167 -0.26 -0.27 20.15
N THR A 168 -0.39 0.03 18.86
CA THR A 168 -1.66 0.43 18.26
C THR A 168 -2.62 -0.76 18.25
N VAL A 169 -2.16 -1.95 17.87
CA VAL A 169 -2.98 -3.18 17.94
C VAL A 169 -3.44 -3.49 19.37
N GLU A 170 -2.52 -3.42 20.35
CA GLU A 170 -2.86 -3.61 21.78
C GLU A 170 -3.89 -2.57 22.27
N SER A 171 -3.81 -1.32 21.78
CA SER A 171 -4.78 -0.27 22.13
C SER A 171 -6.21 -0.53 21.65
N LEU A 172 -6.39 -1.44 20.67
CA LEU A 172 -7.70 -1.87 20.18
C LEU A 172 -8.33 -3.01 20.99
N GLY A 173 -7.61 -3.54 21.99
CA GLY A 173 -8.04 -4.66 22.83
C GLY A 173 -7.43 -6.01 22.46
N TYR A 174 -6.63 -6.10 21.40
CA TYR A 174 -5.99 -7.36 21.02
C TYR A 174 -4.80 -7.66 21.91
N ARG A 175 -4.55 -8.95 22.16
CA ARG A 175 -3.32 -9.39 22.82
C ARG A 175 -2.28 -9.74 21.75
N VAL A 176 -1.10 -9.16 21.85
CA VAL A 176 0.03 -9.46 20.95
C VAL A 176 1.11 -10.21 21.74
N GLU A 177 1.46 -11.41 21.29
CA GLU A 177 2.49 -12.24 21.92
C GLU A 177 3.91 -11.71 21.64
N SER A 178 4.94 -12.30 22.26
CA SER A 178 6.33 -11.84 22.05
C SER A 178 6.84 -12.10 20.63
N ASP A 179 6.28 -13.08 19.92
CA ASP A 179 6.61 -13.44 18.53
C ASP A 179 5.79 -12.66 17.48
N GLY A 180 4.90 -11.76 17.92
CA GLY A 180 4.04 -10.97 17.04
C GLY A 180 2.68 -11.60 16.74
N THR A 181 2.39 -12.81 17.25
CA THR A 181 1.07 -13.44 17.09
C THR A 181 -0.01 -12.57 17.73
N ILE A 182 -1.05 -12.23 16.98
CA ILE A 182 -2.19 -11.44 17.44
C ILE A 182 -3.31 -12.41 17.82
N LEU A 183 -3.66 -12.43 19.11
CA LEU A 183 -4.77 -13.20 19.64
C LEU A 183 -6.00 -12.31 19.69
N GLN A 184 -7.07 -12.74 19.03
CA GLN A 184 -8.37 -12.09 19.10
C GLN A 184 -8.95 -12.27 20.51
N GLU A 185 -9.55 -11.23 21.09
CA GLU A 185 -10.39 -11.42 22.27
C GLU A 185 -11.54 -12.37 21.90
N GLU A 186 -11.73 -13.43 22.68
CA GLU A 186 -13.00 -14.13 22.72
C GLU A 186 -14.04 -13.14 23.26
N ILE A 187 -15.01 -12.76 22.41
CA ILE A 187 -16.13 -11.88 22.77
C ILE A 187 -17.06 -12.59 23.75
#